data_AF-A0A1J3JAD2-F1
#
_entry.id   AF-A0A1J3JAD2-F1
#
_cell.length_a   1.000
_cell.length_b   1.000
_cell.length_c   1.000
_cell.angle_alpha   90.00
_cell.angle_beta   90.00
_cell.angle_gamma   90.00
#
_symmetry.space_group_name_H-M   'P 1'
#
loop_
_entity.id
_entity.type
_entity.pdbx_description
1 polymer ?
#
loop_
_entity_poly.entity_id
_entity_poly.type
_entity_poly.pdbx_seq_one_letter_code
_entity_poly.pdbx_strand_id
1 'polypeptide(L)'
;MTDLGSSRSTQGGQSSTQPPLSQSPSFQIPESQSSAPAAPRVHVLTVDELLLQEGRALLTQLHPHLQDGGTWFGISDNGITKCILRMLHSLLKHPHPKYSTMSADDQEMWFRTFAQEYNWDPVYTGLVRTCFHQTAARSFTSNMNEWKTKWKKGSKTTPKGLNAFVWQEMPKHWLLPATEDDSLTHSQNRKSTRDGLGMSVHNGGAISTMTRQLRMTKEADGVCPDYLTLVEATHTNKQNGEIQDSAIRNLVGNVKKRKEDLLTQMTEGDMMTGEDINGIYLSEAPLKKGCYLGLGNLGKKVHVTSSVFPTNRNVEIEQLQETLKEKDTQIKVLEQANVHTQEILKEKDTQIKGLEQANVQTQVTLQDLVGFMKEKFGAEFPVGRSPPTPPET
;
A
#
# COMPACT_ATOMS: atom_id res chain seq x y z
N MET A 1 -28.61 -20.96 55.06
CA MET A 1 -29.33 -19.92 55.81
C MET A 1 -28.82 -18.59 55.29
N THR A 2 -29.46 -18.01 54.26
CA THR A 2 -30.51 -16.96 54.40
C THR A 2 -29.97 -15.79 55.24
N ASP A 3 -29.82 -14.56 54.74
CA ASP A 3 -30.86 -13.79 54.08
C ASP A 3 -30.32 -12.54 53.36
N LEU A 4 -31.11 -12.12 52.37
CA LEU A 4 -31.08 -10.85 51.65
C LEU A 4 -31.57 -9.70 52.53
N GLY A 5 -31.27 -8.44 52.18
CA GLY A 5 -31.98 -7.31 52.80
C GLY A 5 -31.46 -5.91 52.50
N SER A 6 -31.78 -5.39 51.31
CA SER A 6 -31.75 -3.96 50.98
C SER A 6 -32.59 -3.11 51.93
N SER A 7 -32.20 -1.85 52.16
CA SER A 7 -33.13 -0.70 52.20
C SER A 7 -32.42 0.65 52.14
N ARG A 8 -33.19 1.64 51.67
CA ARG A 8 -32.84 2.92 51.05
C ARG A 8 -33.37 4.09 51.90
N SER A 9 -32.88 5.29 51.59
CA SER A 9 -33.40 6.64 51.97
C SER A 9 -32.86 7.17 53.32
N THR A 10 -32.54 8.46 53.53
CA THR A 10 -33.21 9.72 53.16
C THR A 10 -32.27 10.95 53.26
N GLN A 11 -32.69 12.04 52.61
CA GLN A 11 -32.18 13.43 52.60
C GLN A 11 -32.09 14.15 53.97
N GLY A 12 -31.30 15.25 53.98
CA GLY A 12 -31.36 16.42 54.88
C GLY A 12 -29.96 16.80 55.36
N GLY A 13 -29.42 18.02 55.27
CA GLY A 13 -29.95 19.36 55.03
C GLY A 13 -29.37 20.30 56.10
N GLN A 14 -28.81 21.45 55.67
CA GLN A 14 -28.48 22.68 56.46
C GLN A 14 -27.17 22.64 57.30
N SER A 15 -26.37 23.71 57.48
CA SER A 15 -26.48 25.14 57.14
C SER A 15 -25.17 25.91 57.46
N SER A 16 -24.90 26.95 56.66
CA SER A 16 -24.44 28.32 57.03
C SER A 16 -23.14 28.57 57.81
N THR A 17 -22.24 29.40 57.25
CA THR A 17 -22.01 30.80 57.71
C THR A 17 -20.99 31.52 56.83
N GLN A 18 -21.35 32.72 56.40
CA GLN A 18 -20.49 33.73 55.77
C GLN A 18 -20.52 34.98 56.69
N PRO A 19 -19.40 35.74 56.80
CA PRO A 19 -19.52 37.20 56.75
C PRO A 19 -18.31 37.85 56.00
N PRO A 20 -18.18 39.18 55.89
CA PRO A 20 -18.79 40.00 54.84
C PRO A 20 -17.78 40.79 53.98
N LEU A 21 -18.31 41.42 52.94
CA LEU A 21 -17.63 42.26 51.94
C LEU A 21 -17.09 43.60 52.50
N SER A 22 -15.97 44.08 51.95
CA SER A 22 -15.59 45.49 51.91
C SER A 22 -14.98 45.84 50.54
N GLN A 23 -15.52 46.90 49.94
CA GLN A 23 -15.32 47.40 48.56
C GLN A 23 -13.95 48.10 48.40
N SER A 24 -13.29 48.05 47.24
CA SER A 24 -13.35 49.07 46.14
C SER A 24 -12.08 48.90 45.27
N PRO A 25 -11.87 49.59 44.12
CA PRO A 25 -12.77 50.13 43.10
C PRO A 25 -12.50 49.53 41.69
N SER A 26 -13.44 49.70 40.77
CA SER A 26 -13.27 49.39 39.34
C SER A 26 -12.13 50.18 38.70
N PHE A 27 -11.15 49.47 38.14
CA PHE A 27 -10.30 49.98 37.06
C PHE A 27 -10.58 49.15 35.81
N GLN A 28 -11.16 49.78 34.79
CA GLN A 28 -11.28 49.22 33.45
C GLN A 28 -9.88 49.08 32.85
N ILE A 29 -9.48 47.85 32.55
CA ILE A 29 -8.26 47.53 31.80
C ILE A 29 -8.67 47.35 30.33
N PRO A 30 -7.99 47.98 29.35
CA PRO A 30 -8.31 47.82 27.93
C PRO A 30 -8.02 46.40 27.45
N GLU A 31 -8.95 45.81 26.69
CA GLU A 31 -8.72 44.56 25.94
C GLU A 31 -7.61 44.78 24.90
N SER A 32 -6.38 44.43 25.25
CA SER A 32 -5.34 44.15 24.26
C SER A 32 -5.39 42.67 23.92
N GLN A 33 -5.83 42.36 22.70
CA GLN A 33 -5.70 41.05 22.09
C GLN A 33 -4.21 40.69 22.02
N SER A 34 -3.75 39.84 22.94
CA SER A 34 -2.48 39.13 22.80
C SER A 34 -2.79 37.74 22.26
N SER A 35 -2.71 37.61 20.93
CA SER A 35 -2.60 36.31 20.28
C SER A 35 -1.21 35.76 20.57
N ALA A 36 -1.12 34.87 21.56
CA ALA A 36 0.06 34.04 21.74
C ALA A 36 0.25 33.19 20.46
N PRO A 37 1.45 33.13 19.86
CA PRO A 37 1.67 32.29 18.70
C PRO A 37 1.56 30.82 19.13
N ALA A 38 0.62 30.09 18.50
CA ALA A 38 0.54 28.65 18.61
C ALA A 38 1.90 28.04 18.24
N ALA A 39 2.36 27.07 19.03
CA ALA A 39 3.58 26.32 18.73
C ALA A 39 3.56 25.84 17.26
N PRO A 40 4.70 25.89 16.54
CA PRO A 40 4.75 25.51 15.14
C PRO A 40 4.26 24.07 15.00
N ARG A 41 3.15 23.88 14.30
CA ARG A 41 2.72 22.55 13.86
C ARG A 41 3.86 21.99 13.02
N VAL A 42 4.52 20.95 13.51
CA VAL A 42 5.50 20.20 12.71
C VAL A 42 4.75 19.79 11.44
N HIS A 43 5.13 20.35 10.30
CA HIS A 43 4.50 19.98 9.03
C HIS A 43 5.02 18.60 8.65
N VAL A 44 4.14 17.62 8.76
CA VAL A 44 4.45 16.20 8.63
C VAL A 44 4.15 15.81 7.18
N LEU A 45 5.17 15.87 6.31
CA LEU A 45 5.04 15.67 4.85
C LEU A 45 4.42 14.31 4.48
N THR A 46 3.37 14.29 3.67
CA THR A 46 2.78 13.07 3.10
C THR A 46 3.79 12.31 2.25
N VAL A 47 3.51 11.03 1.93
CA VAL A 47 4.40 10.24 1.05
C VAL A 47 4.54 10.91 -0.32
N ASP A 48 3.46 11.44 -0.87
CA ASP A 48 3.50 12.06 -2.20
C ASP A 48 4.32 13.35 -2.18
N GLU A 49 4.18 14.17 -1.14
CA GLU A 49 5.04 15.34 -0.93
C GLU A 49 6.51 14.96 -0.75
N LEU A 50 6.80 13.84 -0.08
CA LEU A 50 8.17 13.34 0.05
C LEU A 50 8.74 12.96 -1.31
N LEU A 51 7.99 12.26 -2.15
CA LEU A 51 8.48 11.82 -3.47
C LEU A 51 8.75 12.98 -4.43
N LEU A 52 8.07 14.12 -4.25
CA LEU A 52 8.26 15.32 -5.06
C LEU A 52 9.48 16.16 -4.64
N GLN A 53 10.14 15.86 -3.52
CA GLN A 53 11.30 16.66 -3.09
C GLN A 53 12.49 16.44 -4.02
N GLU A 54 13.18 17.53 -4.34
CA GLU A 54 14.42 17.49 -5.13
C GLU A 54 15.54 16.72 -4.43
N GLY A 55 16.49 16.18 -5.20
CA GLY A 55 17.68 15.48 -4.68
C GLY A 55 17.45 14.01 -4.27
N ARG A 56 16.21 13.52 -4.31
CA ARG A 56 15.87 12.13 -3.95
C ARG A 56 16.25 11.08 -5.00
N ALA A 57 16.69 11.52 -6.17
CA ALA A 57 17.26 10.63 -7.19
C ALA A 57 18.47 9.83 -6.65
N LEU A 58 19.18 10.36 -5.64
CA LEU A 58 20.32 9.70 -5.00
C LEU A 58 19.93 8.55 -4.05
N LEU A 59 18.67 8.45 -3.65
CA LEU A 59 18.19 7.35 -2.83
C LEU A 59 18.09 6.06 -3.65
N THR A 60 18.01 4.94 -2.96
CA THR A 60 17.78 3.65 -3.63
C THR A 60 16.42 3.67 -4.33
N GLN A 61 16.43 3.57 -5.66
CA GLN A 61 15.21 3.57 -6.47
C GLN A 61 14.48 2.23 -6.34
N LEU A 62 13.16 2.26 -6.16
CA LEU A 62 12.31 1.09 -6.22
C LEU A 62 11.59 1.05 -7.56
N HIS A 63 11.85 0.00 -8.33
CA HIS A 63 11.20 -0.22 -9.61
C HIS A 63 10.73 -1.69 -9.74
N PRO A 64 9.46 -1.95 -10.08
CA PRO A 64 8.93 -3.31 -10.13
C PRO A 64 9.65 -4.20 -11.17
N HIS A 65 10.18 -3.58 -12.22
CA HIS A 65 10.94 -4.25 -13.30
C HIS A 65 12.47 -4.05 -13.18
N LEU A 66 12.97 -3.53 -12.04
CA LEU A 66 14.39 -3.33 -11.78
C LEU A 66 15.14 -2.48 -12.84
N GLN A 67 14.44 -1.50 -13.43
CA GLN A 67 15.06 -0.56 -14.37
C GLN A 67 16.02 0.39 -13.64
N ASP A 68 16.98 0.94 -14.37
CA ASP A 68 17.92 1.97 -13.90
C ASP A 68 18.73 1.60 -12.65
N GLY A 69 19.05 0.32 -12.48
CA GLY A 69 19.79 -0.18 -11.31
C GLY A 69 18.97 -0.14 -10.01
N GLY A 70 17.66 0.11 -10.11
CA GLY A 70 16.73 0.08 -8.99
C GLY A 70 16.59 -1.32 -8.38
N THR A 71 16.08 -1.35 -7.16
CA THR A 71 15.79 -2.59 -6.43
C THR A 71 14.30 -2.81 -6.25
N TRP A 72 13.94 -3.97 -5.71
CA TRP A 72 12.55 -4.30 -5.39
C TRP A 72 12.45 -5.18 -4.15
N PHE A 73 11.23 -5.29 -3.63
CA PHE A 73 10.92 -6.17 -2.50
C PHE A 73 11.35 -7.62 -2.80
N GLY A 74 12.20 -8.17 -1.93
CA GLY A 74 12.80 -9.51 -2.06
C GLY A 74 14.14 -9.56 -2.80
N ILE A 75 14.49 -8.54 -3.58
CA ILE A 75 15.72 -8.51 -4.42
C ILE A 75 16.80 -7.60 -3.83
N SER A 76 16.43 -6.72 -2.90
CA SER A 76 17.32 -5.72 -2.28
C SER A 76 18.41 -6.24 -1.34
N ASP A 77 18.87 -7.48 -1.48
CA ASP A 77 19.88 -8.10 -0.59
C ASP A 77 19.56 -7.95 0.90
N ASN A 78 18.26 -8.05 1.21
CA ASN A 78 17.64 -7.82 2.51
C ASN A 78 17.65 -6.37 3.01
N GLY A 79 18.08 -5.38 2.22
CA GLY A 79 18.06 -3.96 2.57
C GLY A 79 16.68 -3.49 3.04
N ILE A 80 15.65 -3.76 2.25
CA ILE A 80 14.26 -3.40 2.61
C ILE A 80 13.81 -4.12 3.89
N THR A 81 14.07 -5.43 3.99
CA THR A 81 13.69 -6.21 5.17
C THR A 81 14.40 -5.70 6.43
N LYS A 82 15.68 -5.32 6.33
CA LYS A 82 16.47 -4.72 7.41
C LYS A 82 15.94 -3.33 7.79
N CYS A 83 15.55 -2.51 6.81
CA CYS A 83 14.92 -1.21 7.03
C CYS A 83 13.63 -1.38 7.86
N ILE A 84 12.74 -2.27 7.44
CA ILE A 84 11.51 -2.63 8.16
C ILE A 84 11.81 -3.20 9.54
N LEU A 85 12.84 -4.04 9.68
CA LEU A 85 13.24 -4.59 10.97
C LEU A 85 13.73 -3.49 11.93
N ARG A 86 14.48 -2.50 11.45
CA ARG A 86 14.87 -1.34 12.26
C ARG A 86 13.64 -0.60 12.76
N MET A 87 12.64 -0.35 11.90
CA MET A 87 11.37 0.26 12.28
C MET A 87 10.62 -0.57 13.33
N LEU A 88 10.59 -1.90 13.17
CA LEU A 88 9.97 -2.79 14.15
C LEU A 88 10.61 -2.66 15.54
N HIS A 89 11.92 -2.48 15.60
CA HIS A 89 12.61 -2.27 16.87
C HIS A 89 12.35 -0.85 17.42
N SER A 90 12.58 0.19 16.60
CA SER A 90 12.61 1.58 17.09
C SER A 90 11.25 2.28 17.18
N LEU A 91 10.28 1.91 16.34
CA LEU A 91 9.02 2.63 16.19
C LEU A 91 7.81 1.89 16.79
N LEU A 92 7.97 0.64 17.23
CA LEU A 92 6.88 -0.10 17.87
C LEU A 92 6.66 0.42 19.30
N LYS A 93 5.55 1.13 19.51
CA LYS A 93 5.20 1.77 20.80
C LYS A 93 4.38 0.87 21.71
N HIS A 94 3.54 0.01 21.14
CA HIS A 94 2.59 -0.83 21.87
C HIS A 94 2.74 -2.32 21.51
N PRO A 95 2.38 -3.23 22.43
CA PRO A 95 2.43 -4.67 22.21
C PRO A 95 1.26 -5.12 21.33
N HIS A 96 1.49 -5.20 20.03
CA HIS A 96 0.50 -5.70 19.07
C HIS A 96 0.69 -7.20 18.80
N PRO A 97 -0.37 -8.03 18.82
CA PRO A 97 -0.27 -9.44 18.46
C PRO A 97 0.01 -9.66 16.97
N LYS A 98 -0.47 -8.76 16.10
CA LYS A 98 -0.29 -8.80 14.65
C LYS A 98 -0.07 -7.39 14.11
N TYR A 99 0.66 -7.26 13.01
CA TYR A 99 0.87 -5.97 12.33
C TYR A 99 -0.46 -5.27 11.99
N SER A 100 -1.46 -6.01 11.53
CA SER A 100 -2.79 -5.48 11.20
C SER A 100 -3.58 -4.90 12.38
N THR A 101 -3.14 -5.16 13.62
CA THR A 101 -3.76 -4.59 14.83
C THR A 101 -3.13 -3.27 15.25
N MET A 102 -2.05 -2.84 14.58
CA MET A 102 -1.52 -1.50 14.72
C MET A 102 -2.50 -0.48 14.14
N SER A 103 -2.54 0.71 14.72
CA SER A 103 -3.36 1.81 14.19
C SER A 103 -2.96 2.14 12.74
N ALA A 104 -3.90 2.66 11.95
CA ALA A 104 -3.61 3.11 10.59
C ALA A 104 -2.52 4.20 10.60
N ASP A 105 -2.54 5.08 11.60
CA ASP A 105 -1.56 6.15 11.78
C ASP A 105 -0.15 5.60 12.05
N ASP A 106 0.00 4.55 12.85
CA ASP A 106 1.30 3.92 13.08
C ASP A 106 1.81 3.19 11.83
N GLN A 107 0.92 2.51 11.11
CA GLN A 107 1.27 1.86 9.84
C GLN A 107 1.68 2.90 8.78
N GLU A 108 1.00 4.04 8.71
CA GLU A 108 1.33 5.15 7.82
C GLU A 108 2.65 5.81 8.22
N MET A 109 2.89 6.01 9.52
CA MET A 109 4.16 6.54 10.04
C MET A 109 5.34 5.64 9.63
N TRP A 110 5.18 4.32 9.69
CA TRP A 110 6.20 3.38 9.23
C TRP A 110 6.40 3.48 7.72
N PHE A 111 5.32 3.56 6.94
CA PHE A 111 5.43 3.70 5.49
C PHE A 111 6.09 5.02 5.08
N ARG A 112 5.78 6.11 5.78
CA ARG A 112 6.43 7.41 5.58
C ARG A 112 7.90 7.40 5.97
N THR A 113 8.27 6.69 7.04
CA THR A 113 9.68 6.49 7.41
C THR A 113 10.41 5.69 6.33
N PHE A 114 9.76 4.68 5.75
CA PHE A 114 10.31 3.93 4.63
C PHE A 114 10.51 4.82 3.40
N ALA A 115 9.53 5.68 3.13
CA ALA A 115 9.63 6.71 2.10
C ALA A 115 10.70 7.77 2.39
N GLN A 116 11.42 7.77 3.52
CA GLN A 116 12.59 8.65 3.70
C GLN A 116 13.88 8.03 3.14
N GLU A 117 13.97 6.70 3.07
CA GLU A 117 15.20 5.99 2.68
C GLU A 117 15.18 5.49 1.24
N TYR A 118 14.00 5.44 0.63
CA TYR A 118 13.77 4.95 -0.71
C TYR A 118 13.06 5.99 -1.56
N ASN A 119 13.19 5.86 -2.87
CA ASN A 119 12.50 6.69 -3.85
C ASN A 119 11.87 5.81 -4.93
N TRP A 120 10.80 6.28 -5.56
CA TRP A 120 10.10 5.58 -6.64
C TRP A 120 9.26 6.56 -7.44
N ASP A 121 8.89 6.17 -8.66
CA ASP A 121 7.93 6.93 -9.47
C ASP A 121 6.55 6.92 -8.78
N PRO A 122 5.90 8.09 -8.58
CA PRO A 122 4.57 8.19 -7.97
C PRO A 122 3.51 7.25 -8.56
N VAL A 123 3.62 6.87 -9.85
CA VAL A 123 2.74 5.86 -10.49
C VAL A 123 2.76 4.52 -9.73
N TYR A 124 3.87 4.17 -9.11
CA TYR A 124 4.03 2.93 -8.36
C TYR A 124 3.68 3.04 -6.87
N THR A 125 3.29 4.21 -6.35
CA THR A 125 3.03 4.42 -4.91
C THR A 125 2.05 3.39 -4.33
N GLY A 126 0.94 3.10 -5.02
CA GLY A 126 -0.04 2.10 -4.55
C GLY A 126 0.55 0.68 -4.47
N LEU A 127 1.40 0.31 -5.43
CA LEU A 127 2.07 -0.98 -5.46
C LEU A 127 3.14 -1.08 -4.37
N VAL A 128 3.98 -0.06 -4.23
CA VAL A 128 5.02 0.02 -3.19
C VAL A 128 4.40 -0.05 -1.81
N ARG A 129 3.32 0.70 -1.56
CA ARG A 129 2.55 0.66 -0.30
C ARG A 129 2.03 -0.75 0.00
N THR A 130 1.44 -1.42 -0.99
CA THR A 130 0.95 -2.80 -0.84
C THR A 130 2.09 -3.76 -0.50
N CYS A 131 3.19 -3.71 -1.26
CA CYS A 131 4.36 -4.56 -1.01
C CYS A 131 5.02 -4.27 0.33
N PHE A 132 5.05 -3.01 0.76
CA PHE A 132 5.54 -2.58 2.06
C PHE A 132 4.75 -3.22 3.19
N HIS A 133 3.43 -3.05 3.24
CA HIS A 133 2.61 -3.61 4.31
C HIS A 133 2.66 -5.14 4.33
N GLN A 134 2.70 -5.80 3.18
CA GLN A 134 2.89 -7.26 3.12
C GLN A 134 4.24 -7.69 3.71
N THR A 135 5.31 -6.96 3.39
CA THR A 135 6.65 -7.25 3.89
C THR A 135 6.76 -6.95 5.39
N ALA A 136 6.18 -5.83 5.84
CA ALA A 136 6.09 -5.44 7.24
C ALA A 136 5.33 -6.47 8.07
N ALA A 137 4.16 -6.93 7.62
CA ALA A 137 3.39 -7.96 8.31
C ALA A 137 4.14 -9.30 8.42
N ARG A 138 4.83 -9.72 7.36
CA ARG A 138 5.66 -10.94 7.36
C ARG A 138 6.84 -10.79 8.33
N SER A 139 7.55 -9.66 8.26
CA SER A 139 8.69 -9.36 9.14
C SER A 139 8.25 -9.34 10.61
N PHE A 140 7.15 -8.64 10.92
CA PHE A 140 6.56 -8.56 12.25
C PHE A 140 6.27 -9.96 12.81
N THR A 141 5.55 -10.78 12.05
CA THR A 141 5.16 -12.14 12.46
C THR A 141 6.38 -13.04 12.68
N SER A 142 7.35 -13.00 11.77
CA SER A 142 8.57 -13.79 11.88
C SER A 142 9.37 -13.46 13.14
N ASN A 143 9.59 -12.16 13.39
CA ASN A 143 10.31 -11.70 14.57
C ASN A 143 9.55 -12.03 15.87
N MET A 144 8.23 -11.85 15.88
CA MET A 144 7.41 -12.17 17.04
C MET A 144 7.51 -13.65 17.42
N ASN A 145 7.50 -14.55 16.43
CA ASN A 145 7.63 -15.98 16.66
C ASN A 145 9.04 -16.37 17.14
N GLU A 146 10.08 -15.74 16.60
CA GLU A 146 11.45 -15.96 17.06
C GLU A 146 11.63 -15.51 18.52
N TRP A 147 11.12 -14.32 18.85
CA TRP A 147 11.10 -13.76 20.19
C TRP A 147 10.32 -14.63 21.17
N LYS A 148 9.10 -15.04 20.81
CA LYS A 148 8.28 -15.98 21.58
C LYS A 148 9.04 -17.28 21.85
N THR A 149 9.73 -17.82 20.85
CA THR A 149 10.51 -19.06 20.98
C THR A 149 11.67 -18.89 21.97
N LYS A 150 12.42 -17.79 21.87
CA LYS A 150 13.52 -17.47 22.80
C LYS A 150 13.00 -17.25 24.23
N TRP A 151 11.89 -16.51 24.37
CA TRP A 151 11.25 -16.26 25.64
C TRP A 151 10.74 -17.55 26.31
N LYS A 152 10.08 -18.45 25.56
CA LYS A 152 9.66 -19.77 26.06
C LYS A 152 10.84 -20.64 26.53
N LYS A 153 12.04 -20.43 25.98
CA LYS A 153 13.29 -21.07 26.42
C LYS A 153 13.94 -20.39 27.63
N GLY A 154 13.27 -19.42 28.26
CA GLY A 154 13.75 -18.71 29.45
C GLY A 154 14.65 -17.50 29.16
N SER A 155 14.80 -17.08 27.90
CA SER A 155 15.56 -15.87 27.59
C SER A 155 14.86 -14.62 28.09
N LYS A 156 15.55 -13.83 28.91
CA LYS A 156 15.09 -12.52 29.40
C LYS A 156 15.66 -11.35 28.59
N THR A 157 16.45 -11.64 27.56
CA THR A 157 17.14 -10.61 26.77
C THR A 157 16.16 -9.90 25.86
N THR A 158 15.91 -8.62 26.15
CA THR A 158 15.14 -7.75 25.26
C THR A 158 15.90 -7.54 23.94
N PRO A 159 15.24 -7.69 22.77
CA PRO A 159 15.84 -7.35 21.48
C PRO A 159 16.40 -5.93 21.49
N LYS A 160 17.64 -5.75 21.04
CA LYS A 160 18.32 -4.45 21.06
C LYS A 160 17.49 -3.39 20.32
N GLY A 161 17.23 -2.27 20.97
CA GLY A 161 16.48 -1.15 20.39
C GLY A 161 14.96 -1.31 20.45
N LEU A 162 14.43 -2.46 20.88
CA LEU A 162 13.00 -2.62 21.13
C LEU A 162 12.60 -1.89 22.42
N ASN A 163 11.44 -1.24 22.39
CA ASN A 163 10.86 -0.63 23.58
C ASN A 163 10.68 -1.67 24.71
N ALA A 164 11.25 -1.38 25.88
CA ALA A 164 11.23 -2.29 27.03
C ALA A 164 9.80 -2.62 27.51
N PHE A 165 8.89 -1.63 27.47
CA PHE A 165 7.48 -1.83 27.80
C PHE A 165 6.82 -2.83 26.85
N VAL A 166 7.09 -2.70 25.55
CA VAL A 166 6.56 -3.63 24.53
C VAL A 166 7.01 -5.05 24.83
N TRP A 167 8.30 -5.27 25.10
CA TRP A 167 8.83 -6.58 25.44
C TRP A 167 8.18 -7.21 26.69
N GLN A 168 7.99 -6.40 27.75
CA GLN A 168 7.40 -6.87 29.00
C GLN A 168 5.94 -7.30 28.84
N GLU A 169 5.20 -6.66 27.94
CA GLU A 169 3.77 -6.89 27.77
C GLU A 169 3.43 -7.95 26.71
N MET A 170 4.35 -8.24 25.76
CA MET A 170 4.14 -9.27 24.73
C MET A 170 3.73 -10.66 25.26
N PRO A 171 4.28 -11.17 26.38
CA PRO A 171 3.86 -12.46 26.95
C PRO A 171 2.35 -12.56 27.22
N LYS A 172 1.67 -11.46 27.53
CA LYS A 172 0.21 -11.44 27.75
C LYS A 172 -0.56 -11.97 26.54
N HIS A 173 -0.06 -11.71 25.32
CA HIS A 173 -0.65 -12.24 24.08
C HIS A 173 -0.21 -13.68 23.81
N TRP A 174 1.04 -14.02 24.11
CA TRP A 174 1.58 -15.35 23.82
C TRP A 174 1.01 -16.47 24.69
N LEU A 175 0.50 -16.13 25.87
CA LEU A 175 -0.08 -17.03 26.86
C LEU A 175 -1.61 -17.22 26.70
N LEU A 176 -2.25 -16.54 25.74
CA LEU A 176 -3.68 -16.73 25.49
C LEU A 176 -3.93 -18.16 24.97
N PRO A 177 -4.92 -18.89 25.51
CA PRO A 177 -5.26 -20.25 25.06
C PRO A 177 -5.53 -20.33 23.55
N ALA A 178 -6.28 -19.36 23.01
CA ALA A 178 -6.54 -19.29 21.57
C ALA A 178 -5.26 -19.22 20.72
N THR A 179 -4.21 -18.55 21.23
CA THR A 179 -2.91 -18.45 20.52
C THR A 179 -2.13 -19.77 20.59
N GLU A 180 -2.33 -20.57 21.62
CA GLU A 180 -1.75 -21.91 21.73
C GLU A 180 -2.46 -22.90 20.82
N ASP A 181 -3.79 -22.87 20.78
CA ASP A 181 -4.62 -23.71 19.91
C ASP A 181 -4.29 -23.46 18.44
N ASP A 182 -4.26 -22.21 17.99
CA ASP A 182 -3.86 -21.83 16.63
C ASP A 182 -2.46 -22.40 16.30
N SER A 183 -1.51 -22.27 17.23
CA SER A 183 -0.15 -22.76 17.05
C SER A 183 -0.10 -24.28 16.95
N LEU A 184 -0.91 -25.00 17.72
CA LEU A 184 -1.00 -26.45 17.68
C LEU A 184 -1.60 -26.92 16.35
N THR A 185 -2.71 -26.33 15.93
CA THR A 185 -3.33 -26.60 14.63
C THR A 185 -2.37 -26.32 13.47
N HIS A 186 -1.67 -25.19 13.48
CA HIS A 186 -0.67 -24.88 12.46
C HIS A 186 0.50 -25.86 12.45
N SER A 187 0.96 -26.31 13.63
CA SER A 187 2.02 -27.32 13.75
C SER A 187 1.57 -28.68 13.21
N GLN A 188 0.35 -29.11 13.55
CA GLN A 188 -0.25 -30.35 13.02
C GLN A 188 -0.41 -30.29 11.49
N ASN A 189 -0.93 -29.17 10.98
CA ASN A 189 -1.07 -28.95 9.53
C ASN A 189 0.29 -29.00 8.83
N ARG A 190 1.33 -28.39 9.42
CA ARG A 190 2.69 -28.44 8.87
C ARG A 190 3.24 -29.86 8.86
N LYS A 191 2.90 -30.69 9.84
CA LYS A 191 3.31 -32.11 9.95
C LYS A 191 2.37 -33.09 9.25
N SER A 192 1.43 -32.61 8.45
CA SER A 192 0.50 -33.47 7.70
C SER A 192 1.25 -34.38 6.71
N THR A 193 0.72 -35.59 6.52
CA THR A 193 1.32 -36.62 5.66
C THR A 193 0.92 -36.51 4.20
N ARG A 194 0.03 -35.57 3.83
CA ARG A 194 -0.38 -35.26 2.44
C ARG A 194 -0.62 -36.51 1.59
N ASP A 195 -1.49 -37.43 2.05
CA ASP A 195 -1.81 -38.68 1.34
C ASP A 195 -0.60 -39.60 1.12
N GLY A 196 0.34 -39.64 2.08
CA GLY A 196 1.56 -40.44 2.00
C GLY A 196 2.74 -39.72 1.32
N LEU A 197 2.55 -38.49 0.81
CA LEU A 197 3.61 -37.68 0.23
C LEU A 197 4.56 -37.07 1.27
N GLY A 198 4.19 -37.13 2.55
CA GLY A 198 4.99 -36.63 3.67
C GLY A 198 4.89 -35.11 3.84
N MET A 199 5.76 -34.57 4.70
CA MET A 199 5.82 -33.14 5.00
C MET A 199 6.27 -32.35 3.77
N SER A 200 5.68 -31.17 3.54
CA SER A 200 6.16 -30.28 2.48
C SER A 200 7.56 -29.73 2.80
N VAL A 201 8.47 -29.85 1.85
CA VAL A 201 9.87 -29.39 1.98
C VAL A 201 10.23 -28.49 0.80
N HIS A 202 10.84 -27.35 1.10
CA HIS A 202 11.34 -26.39 0.11
C HIS A 202 12.79 -26.03 0.45
N ASN A 203 13.65 -25.93 -0.56
CA ASN A 203 15.10 -25.77 -0.40
C ASN A 203 15.65 -24.41 -0.87
N GLY A 204 14.78 -23.50 -1.32
CA GLY A 204 15.16 -22.15 -1.76
C GLY A 204 15.53 -21.18 -0.63
N GLY A 205 15.54 -21.63 0.63
CA GLY A 205 15.89 -20.83 1.79
C GLY A 205 14.89 -19.69 2.05
N ALA A 206 15.39 -18.56 2.59
CA ALA A 206 14.59 -17.37 2.89
C ALA A 206 14.27 -16.51 1.63
N ILE A 207 14.16 -17.14 0.46
CA ILE A 207 13.95 -16.48 -0.83
C ILE A 207 12.68 -17.06 -1.44
N SER A 208 11.77 -16.19 -1.89
CA SER A 208 10.55 -16.63 -2.56
C SER A 208 10.84 -17.12 -3.99
N THR A 209 10.01 -18.01 -4.54
CA THR A 209 10.11 -18.48 -5.93
C THR A 209 10.12 -17.34 -6.95
N MET A 210 9.27 -16.32 -6.78
CA MET A 210 9.24 -15.13 -7.64
C MET A 210 10.55 -14.34 -7.57
N THR A 211 11.09 -14.15 -6.36
CA THR A 211 12.38 -13.51 -6.17
C THR A 211 13.51 -14.31 -6.82
N ARG A 212 13.47 -15.65 -6.71
CA ARG A 212 14.45 -16.53 -7.33
C ARG A 212 14.38 -16.41 -8.86
N GLN A 213 13.19 -16.39 -9.44
CA GLN A 213 12.99 -16.18 -10.88
C GLN A 213 13.62 -14.86 -11.32
N LEU A 214 13.29 -13.75 -10.65
CA LEU A 214 13.84 -12.43 -11.01
C LEU A 214 15.37 -12.38 -10.91
N ARG A 215 15.98 -13.07 -9.94
CA ARG A 215 17.44 -13.19 -9.88
C ARG A 215 18.00 -13.99 -11.04
N MET A 216 17.40 -15.14 -11.35
CA MET A 216 17.81 -15.96 -12.48
C MET A 216 17.67 -15.21 -13.81
N THR A 217 16.58 -14.44 -13.99
CA THR A 217 16.39 -13.55 -15.14
C THR A 217 17.52 -12.51 -15.23
N LYS A 218 17.88 -11.88 -14.12
CA LYS A 218 18.99 -10.91 -14.08
C LYS A 218 20.35 -11.58 -14.37
N GLU A 219 20.59 -12.76 -13.82
CA GLU A 219 21.81 -13.55 -14.04
C GLU A 219 21.94 -14.04 -15.48
N ALA A 220 20.83 -14.16 -16.22
CA ALA A 220 20.74 -14.56 -17.61
C ALA A 220 20.45 -13.38 -18.57
N ASP A 221 20.91 -12.17 -18.24
CA ASP A 221 20.80 -10.97 -19.08
C ASP A 221 19.38 -10.66 -19.59
N GLY A 222 18.37 -10.90 -18.75
CA GLY A 222 16.96 -10.61 -19.05
C GLY A 222 16.16 -11.82 -19.52
N VAL A 223 16.78 -12.99 -19.74
CA VAL A 223 16.06 -14.21 -20.15
C VAL A 223 15.41 -14.88 -18.94
N CYS A 224 14.07 -14.92 -18.91
CA CYS A 224 13.33 -15.55 -17.83
C CYS A 224 13.46 -17.08 -17.87
N PRO A 225 13.76 -17.76 -16.75
CA PRO A 225 13.78 -19.23 -16.73
C PRO A 225 12.37 -19.78 -16.90
N ASP A 226 12.27 -20.95 -17.54
CA ASP A 226 11.06 -21.76 -17.56
C ASP A 226 10.73 -22.33 -16.16
N TYR A 227 9.50 -22.78 -15.97
CA TYR A 227 8.97 -23.27 -14.70
C TYR A 227 9.65 -24.53 -14.22
N LEU A 228 10.07 -25.43 -15.12
CA LEU A 228 10.80 -26.64 -14.73
C LEU A 228 12.15 -26.24 -14.12
N THR A 229 12.92 -25.43 -14.85
CA THR A 229 14.22 -24.92 -14.40
C THR A 229 14.11 -24.16 -13.07
N LEU A 230 13.07 -23.32 -12.91
CA LEU A 230 12.83 -22.57 -11.68
C LEU A 230 12.49 -23.46 -10.49
N VAL A 231 11.68 -24.50 -10.70
CA VAL A 231 11.24 -25.42 -9.65
C VAL A 231 12.39 -26.29 -9.18
N GLU A 232 13.22 -26.78 -10.10
CA GLU A 232 14.45 -27.49 -9.75
C GLU A 232 15.39 -26.59 -8.95
N ALA A 233 15.61 -25.34 -9.39
CA ALA A 233 16.46 -24.40 -8.67
C ALA A 233 15.97 -24.07 -7.25
N THR A 234 14.66 -24.20 -6.97
CA THR A 234 14.06 -23.86 -5.67
C THR A 234 13.82 -25.07 -4.76
N HIS A 235 13.74 -26.29 -5.32
CA HIS A 235 13.41 -27.50 -4.56
C HIS A 235 14.55 -28.50 -4.47
N THR A 236 15.58 -28.38 -5.32
CA THR A 236 16.78 -29.21 -5.22
C THR A 236 17.61 -28.79 -4.02
N ASN A 237 17.91 -29.75 -3.14
CA ASN A 237 18.79 -29.52 -2.02
C ASN A 237 20.24 -29.43 -2.51
N LYS A 238 20.94 -28.36 -2.11
CA LYS A 238 22.30 -28.05 -2.60
C LYS A 238 23.38 -29.03 -2.12
N GLN A 239 23.14 -29.76 -1.03
CA GLN A 239 24.13 -30.66 -0.43
C GLN A 239 24.09 -32.04 -1.08
N ASN A 240 22.90 -32.59 -1.31
CA ASN A 240 22.74 -33.93 -1.88
C ASN A 240 22.30 -33.92 -3.36
N GLY A 241 21.92 -32.77 -3.92
CA GLY A 241 21.47 -32.66 -5.30
C GLY A 241 20.06 -33.21 -5.56
N GLU A 242 19.29 -33.53 -4.52
CA GLU A 242 18.00 -34.21 -4.65
C GLU A 242 16.81 -33.30 -4.28
N ILE A 243 15.68 -33.53 -4.95
CA ILE A 243 14.38 -32.98 -4.55
C ILE A 243 13.80 -33.87 -3.45
N GLN A 244 13.70 -33.33 -2.24
CA GLN A 244 13.25 -34.07 -1.05
C GLN A 244 11.73 -34.19 -0.94
N ASP A 245 10.96 -33.18 -1.41
CA ASP A 245 9.49 -33.25 -1.44
C ASP A 245 9.06 -34.21 -2.55
N SER A 246 8.41 -35.31 -2.15
CA SER A 246 8.02 -36.38 -3.07
C SER A 246 7.04 -35.92 -4.15
N ALA A 247 6.13 -34.98 -3.82
CA ALA A 247 5.17 -34.46 -4.77
C ALA A 247 5.85 -33.62 -5.85
N ILE A 248 6.85 -32.82 -5.46
CA ILE A 248 7.64 -32.01 -6.39
C ILE A 248 8.54 -32.92 -7.23
N ARG A 249 9.16 -33.93 -6.63
CA ARG A 249 9.98 -34.91 -7.34
C ARG A 249 9.18 -35.62 -8.43
N ASN A 250 7.97 -36.09 -8.11
CA ASN A 250 7.08 -36.74 -9.07
C ASN A 250 6.66 -35.78 -10.19
N LEU A 251 6.32 -34.53 -9.84
CA LEU A 251 5.95 -33.51 -10.83
C LEU A 251 7.10 -33.22 -11.81
N VAL A 252 8.30 -32.96 -11.30
CA VAL A 252 9.50 -32.72 -12.13
C VAL A 252 9.78 -33.92 -13.03
N GLY A 253 9.65 -35.15 -12.51
CA GLY A 253 9.79 -36.38 -13.28
C GLY A 253 8.77 -36.48 -14.43
N ASN A 254 7.50 -36.21 -14.16
CA ASN A 254 6.44 -36.25 -15.17
C ASN A 254 6.66 -35.20 -16.27
N VAL A 255 7.01 -33.97 -15.88
CA VAL A 255 7.28 -32.88 -16.84
C VAL A 255 8.49 -33.21 -17.71
N LYS A 256 9.58 -33.75 -17.14
CA LYS A 256 10.75 -34.19 -17.91
C LYS A 256 10.41 -35.30 -18.89
N LYS A 257 9.66 -36.31 -18.45
CA LYS A 257 9.21 -37.40 -19.32
C LYS A 257 8.37 -36.89 -20.49
N ARG A 258 7.38 -36.04 -20.22
CA ARG A 258 6.51 -35.47 -21.26
C ARG A 258 7.27 -34.56 -22.22
N LYS A 259 8.25 -33.80 -21.72
CA LYS A 259 9.17 -33.01 -22.54
C LYS A 259 9.98 -33.90 -23.50
N GLU A 260 10.51 -35.02 -23.02
CA GLU A 260 11.27 -35.98 -23.84
C GLU A 260 10.39 -36.70 -24.89
N ASP A 261 9.20 -37.13 -24.50
CA ASP A 261 8.23 -37.76 -25.39
C ASP A 261 7.81 -36.84 -26.55
N LEU A 262 7.65 -35.54 -26.27
CA LEU A 262 7.33 -34.52 -27.29
C LEU A 262 8.53 -34.18 -28.16
N LEU A 263 9.72 -34.06 -27.57
CA LEU A 263 10.95 -33.80 -28.34
C LEU A 263 11.24 -34.91 -29.35
N THR A 264 10.94 -36.16 -29.00
CA THR A 264 11.09 -37.33 -29.89
C THR A 264 10.11 -37.30 -31.07
N GLN A 265 9.00 -36.57 -30.95
CA GLN A 265 8.00 -36.40 -32.01
C GLN A 265 8.27 -35.18 -32.90
N MET A 266 9.16 -34.27 -32.48
CA MET A 266 9.53 -33.08 -33.26
C MET A 266 10.46 -33.46 -34.41
N THR A 267 10.33 -32.76 -35.55
CA THR A 267 11.18 -32.98 -36.73
C THR A 267 12.59 -32.45 -36.47
N GLU A 268 13.63 -33.05 -37.06
CA GLU A 268 15.02 -32.63 -36.88
C GLU A 268 15.21 -31.13 -37.14
N GLY A 269 15.60 -30.39 -36.10
CA GLY A 269 15.90 -28.95 -36.17
C GLY A 269 14.98 -28.04 -35.35
N ASP A 270 13.85 -28.54 -34.84
CA ASP A 270 12.95 -27.75 -33.99
C ASP A 270 13.40 -27.78 -32.52
N MET A 271 13.45 -26.61 -31.87
CA MET A 271 13.85 -26.47 -30.46
C MET A 271 12.64 -26.10 -29.62
N MET A 272 12.33 -26.94 -28.63
CA MET A 272 11.26 -26.65 -27.68
C MET A 272 11.56 -25.37 -26.89
N THR A 273 10.64 -24.41 -26.97
CA THR A 273 10.80 -23.10 -26.33
C THR A 273 10.51 -23.17 -24.82
N GLY A 274 10.94 -22.15 -24.08
CA GLY A 274 10.58 -22.04 -22.66
C GLY A 274 9.07 -21.95 -22.41
N GLU A 275 8.30 -21.39 -23.36
CA GLU A 275 6.84 -21.35 -23.29
C GLU A 275 6.22 -22.74 -23.43
N ASP A 276 6.76 -23.59 -24.31
CA ASP A 276 6.30 -24.96 -24.47
C ASP A 276 6.53 -25.76 -23.18
N ILE A 277 7.72 -25.61 -22.57
CA ILE A 277 8.05 -26.25 -21.29
C ILE A 277 7.12 -25.75 -20.18
N ASN A 278 6.81 -24.46 -20.14
CA ASN A 278 5.84 -23.89 -19.21
C ASN A 278 4.45 -24.48 -19.42
N GLY A 279 4.00 -24.65 -20.67
CA GLY A 279 2.73 -25.28 -21.00
C GLY A 279 2.65 -26.73 -20.51
N ILE A 280 3.70 -27.52 -20.74
CA ILE A 280 3.82 -28.89 -20.21
C ILE A 280 3.74 -28.86 -18.68
N TYR A 281 4.51 -27.98 -18.02
CA TYR A 281 4.51 -27.85 -16.57
C TYR A 281 3.11 -27.58 -16.01
N LEU A 282 2.39 -26.61 -16.57
CA LEU A 282 1.04 -26.25 -16.12
C LEU A 282 0.01 -27.35 -16.36
N SER A 283 0.22 -28.20 -17.38
CA SER A 283 -0.66 -29.36 -17.64
C SER A 283 -0.46 -30.50 -16.65
N GLU A 284 0.76 -30.66 -16.12
CA GLU A 284 1.10 -31.72 -15.15
C GLU A 284 0.95 -31.26 -13.70
N ALA A 285 1.14 -29.96 -13.43
CA ALA A 285 1.17 -29.42 -12.08
C ALA A 285 -0.24 -29.33 -11.47
N PRO A 286 -0.48 -29.95 -10.30
CA PRO A 286 -1.75 -29.82 -9.61
C PRO A 286 -2.04 -28.36 -9.23
N LEU A 287 -3.24 -27.89 -9.57
CA LEU A 287 -3.75 -26.58 -9.17
C LEU A 287 -4.51 -26.69 -7.84
N LYS A 288 -3.97 -26.10 -6.77
CA LYS A 288 -4.62 -26.08 -5.45
C LYS A 288 -4.77 -24.64 -4.96
N LYS A 289 -6.00 -24.22 -4.66
CA LYS A 289 -6.33 -22.86 -4.20
C LYS A 289 -5.75 -21.76 -5.12
N GLY A 290 -5.84 -21.96 -6.44
CA GLY A 290 -5.32 -21.03 -7.43
C GLY A 290 -3.79 -20.95 -7.49
N CYS A 291 -3.08 -21.97 -6.99
CA CYS A 291 -1.61 -22.03 -7.04
C CYS A 291 -1.16 -23.37 -7.61
N TYR A 292 -0.38 -23.32 -8.68
CA TYR A 292 0.31 -24.50 -9.21
C TYR A 292 1.39 -24.97 -8.23
N LEU A 293 1.42 -26.29 -8.01
CA LEU A 293 2.42 -26.93 -7.16
C LEU A 293 3.85 -26.53 -7.63
N GLY A 294 4.74 -26.24 -6.68
CA GLY A 294 6.13 -25.85 -6.94
C GLY A 294 6.35 -24.37 -7.29
N LEU A 295 5.34 -23.64 -7.78
CA LEU A 295 5.51 -22.24 -8.21
C LEU A 295 5.34 -21.20 -7.08
N GLY A 296 4.88 -21.61 -5.90
CA GLY A 296 4.70 -20.71 -4.76
C GLY A 296 3.86 -19.47 -5.11
N ASN A 297 4.29 -18.28 -4.69
CA ASN A 297 3.55 -17.04 -5.00
C ASN A 297 3.47 -16.70 -6.50
N LEU A 298 4.38 -17.22 -7.33
CA LEU A 298 4.32 -17.02 -8.77
C LEU A 298 3.09 -17.71 -9.36
N GLY A 299 2.78 -18.91 -8.87
CA GLY A 299 1.66 -19.74 -9.32
C GLY A 299 0.28 -19.09 -9.16
N LYS A 300 0.13 -18.07 -8.30
CA LYS A 300 -1.12 -17.30 -8.13
C LYS A 300 -1.36 -16.25 -9.20
N LYS A 301 -0.30 -15.85 -9.90
CA LYS A 301 -0.33 -14.85 -10.98
C LYS A 301 -0.36 -15.47 -12.37
N VAL A 302 -0.22 -16.79 -12.45
CA VAL A 302 -0.31 -17.52 -13.71
C VAL A 302 -1.77 -17.54 -14.11
N HIS A 303 -2.13 -16.74 -15.11
CA HIS A 303 -3.42 -16.84 -15.75
C HIS A 303 -3.46 -18.16 -16.52
N VAL A 304 -4.48 -18.97 -16.27
CA VAL A 304 -4.73 -20.18 -17.04
C VAL A 304 -5.25 -19.73 -18.40
N THR A 305 -4.35 -19.52 -19.37
CA THR A 305 -4.73 -19.67 -20.77
C THR A 305 -4.89 -21.16 -20.99
N SER A 306 -6.10 -21.66 -20.71
CA SER A 306 -6.50 -23.01 -21.06
C SER A 306 -6.54 -23.10 -22.58
N SER A 307 -5.42 -23.38 -23.23
CA SER A 307 -5.42 -23.84 -24.60
C SER A 307 -4.11 -24.52 -24.96
N VAL A 308 -4.14 -25.85 -24.93
CA VAL A 308 -3.17 -26.73 -25.60
C VAL A 308 -3.41 -26.75 -27.13
N PHE A 309 -4.14 -25.79 -27.71
CA PHE A 309 -4.39 -25.73 -29.15
C PHE A 309 -4.20 -24.32 -29.74
N PRO A 310 -3.60 -24.20 -30.94
CA PRO A 310 -3.34 -22.90 -31.60
C PRO A 310 -4.61 -22.11 -31.96
N THR A 311 -5.79 -22.73 -31.90
CA THR A 311 -7.03 -22.17 -32.45
C THR A 311 -7.65 -21.08 -31.57
N ASN A 312 -7.37 -21.04 -30.26
CA ASN A 312 -8.01 -20.09 -29.33
C ASN A 312 -7.23 -18.79 -29.11
N ARG A 313 -5.91 -18.75 -29.41
CA ARG A 313 -5.11 -17.51 -29.35
C ARG A 313 -5.64 -16.44 -30.32
N ASN A 314 -6.08 -16.86 -31.51
CA ASN A 314 -6.57 -15.91 -32.53
C ASN A 314 -7.89 -15.26 -32.10
N VAL A 315 -8.79 -16.02 -31.45
CA VAL A 315 -10.09 -15.50 -30.96
C VAL A 315 -9.88 -14.51 -29.81
N GLU A 316 -8.96 -14.80 -28.89
CA GLU A 316 -8.67 -13.90 -27.77
C GLU A 316 -7.94 -12.62 -28.23
N ILE A 317 -7.03 -12.74 -29.22
CA ILE A 317 -6.39 -11.58 -29.86
C ILE A 317 -7.42 -10.72 -30.61
N GLU A 318 -8.36 -11.34 -31.34
CA GLU A 318 -9.42 -10.60 -32.04
C GLU A 318 -10.34 -9.85 -31.06
N GLN A 319 -10.75 -10.49 -29.96
CA GLN A 319 -11.56 -9.84 -28.92
C GLN A 319 -10.84 -8.67 -28.24
N LEU A 320 -9.53 -8.82 -27.98
CA LEU A 320 -8.71 -7.73 -27.43
C LEU A 320 -8.55 -6.58 -28.43
N GLN A 321 -8.35 -6.89 -29.71
CA GLN A 321 -8.27 -5.88 -30.77
C GLN A 321 -9.60 -5.12 -30.95
N GLU A 322 -10.73 -5.83 -30.84
CA GLU A 322 -12.06 -5.22 -30.90
C GLU A 322 -12.31 -4.29 -29.70
N THR A 323 -11.96 -4.74 -28.49
CA THR A 323 -12.04 -3.93 -27.28
C THR A 323 -11.16 -2.68 -27.37
N LEU A 324 -9.95 -2.80 -27.92
CA LEU A 324 -9.06 -1.65 -28.14
C LEU A 324 -9.65 -0.65 -29.13
N LYS A 325 -10.21 -1.13 -30.25
CA LYS A 325 -10.90 -0.26 -31.22
C LYS A 325 -12.09 0.46 -30.59
N GLU A 326 -12.86 -0.21 -29.74
CA GLU A 326 -13.98 0.40 -29.02
C GLU A 326 -13.51 1.46 -28.02
N LYS A 327 -12.41 1.22 -27.31
CA LYS A 327 -11.82 2.23 -26.43
C LYS A 327 -11.25 3.42 -27.21
N ASP A 328 -10.62 3.20 -28.35
CA ASP A 328 -10.11 4.27 -29.21
C ASP A 328 -11.25 5.14 -29.79
N THR A 329 -12.40 4.55 -30.14
CA THR A 329 -13.56 5.34 -30.57
C THR A 329 -14.15 6.14 -29.43
N GLN A 330 -14.24 5.57 -28.21
CA GLN A 330 -14.67 6.30 -27.02
C GLN A 330 -13.72 7.47 -26.69
N ILE A 331 -12.40 7.27 -26.81
CA ILE A 331 -11.41 8.33 -26.60
C ILE A 331 -11.62 9.46 -27.61
N LYS A 332 -11.80 9.15 -28.90
CA LYS A 332 -12.07 10.18 -29.93
C LYS A 332 -13.35 10.97 -29.67
N VAL A 333 -14.42 10.30 -29.21
CA VAL A 333 -15.67 10.97 -28.85
C VAL A 333 -15.46 11.91 -27.66
N LEU A 334 -14.74 11.47 -26.63
CA LEU A 334 -14.40 12.29 -25.47
C LEU A 334 -13.51 13.48 -25.84
N GLU A 335 -12.54 13.29 -26.74
CA GLU A 335 -11.69 14.37 -27.26
C GLU A 335 -12.53 15.42 -28.01
N GLN A 336 -13.45 14.98 -28.87
CA GLN A 336 -14.36 15.90 -29.58
C GLN A 336 -15.27 16.67 -28.62
N ALA A 337 -15.83 16.00 -27.61
CA ALA A 337 -16.64 16.64 -26.58
C ALA A 337 -15.84 17.68 -25.78
N ASN A 338 -14.57 17.39 -25.48
CA ASN A 338 -13.67 18.32 -24.80
C ASN A 338 -13.36 19.56 -25.66
N VAL A 339 -13.09 19.38 -26.96
CA VAL A 339 -12.87 20.50 -27.89
C VAL A 339 -14.12 21.40 -27.94
N HIS A 340 -15.30 20.80 -28.10
CA HIS A 340 -16.56 21.56 -28.11
C HIS A 340 -16.80 22.33 -26.81
N THR A 341 -16.50 21.71 -25.66
CA THR A 341 -16.60 22.36 -24.35
C THR A 341 -15.64 23.55 -24.25
N GLN A 342 -14.41 23.43 -24.77
CA GLN A 342 -13.45 24.55 -24.80
C GLN A 342 -13.91 25.70 -25.70
N GLU A 343 -14.58 25.42 -26.83
CA GLU A 343 -15.16 26.45 -27.69
C GLU A 343 -16.27 27.23 -26.98
N ILE A 344 -17.19 26.52 -26.31
CA ILE A 344 -18.23 27.14 -25.50
C ILE A 344 -17.63 28.04 -24.42
N LEU A 345 -16.57 27.58 -23.73
CA LEU A 345 -15.89 28.38 -22.71
C LEU A 345 -15.29 29.67 -23.30
N LYS A 346 -14.64 29.59 -24.46
CA LYS A 346 -14.09 30.78 -25.16
C LYS A 346 -15.19 31.76 -25.58
N GLU A 347 -16.33 31.26 -26.03
CA GLU A 347 -17.47 32.11 -26.39
C GLU A 347 -18.03 32.82 -25.15
N LYS A 348 -18.17 32.10 -24.04
CA LYS A 348 -18.62 32.66 -22.76
C LYS A 348 -17.65 33.72 -22.24
N ASP A 349 -16.34 33.50 -22.32
CA ASP A 349 -15.34 34.50 -21.95
C ASP A 349 -15.45 35.78 -22.80
N THR A 350 -15.76 35.64 -24.08
CA THR A 350 -15.96 36.78 -24.98
C THR A 350 -17.22 37.56 -24.63
N GLN A 351 -18.32 36.85 -24.30
CA GLN A 351 -19.56 37.49 -23.82
C GLN A 351 -19.34 38.23 -22.50
N ILE A 352 -18.60 37.64 -21.56
CA ILE A 352 -18.27 38.27 -20.27
C ILE A 352 -17.50 39.58 -20.50
N LYS A 353 -16.46 39.57 -21.32
CA LYS A 353 -15.69 40.79 -21.65
C LYS A 353 -16.56 41.87 -22.29
N GLY A 354 -17.50 41.49 -23.17
CA GLY A 354 -18.43 42.43 -23.78
C GLY A 354 -19.38 43.07 -22.74
N LEU A 355 -19.91 42.27 -21.82
CA LEU A 355 -20.75 42.76 -20.73
C LEU A 355 -19.97 43.67 -19.77
N GLU A 356 -18.72 43.34 -19.47
CA GLU A 356 -17.84 44.19 -18.65
C GLU A 356 -17.61 45.56 -19.30
N GLN A 357 -17.32 45.60 -20.61
CA GLN A 357 -17.16 46.85 -21.34
C GLN A 357 -18.43 47.69 -21.37
N ALA A 358 -19.59 47.06 -21.61
CA ALA A 358 -20.88 47.76 -21.59
C ALA A 358 -21.20 48.31 -20.19
N ASN A 359 -20.87 47.57 -19.14
CA ASN A 359 -21.04 48.01 -17.77
C ASN A 359 -20.15 49.22 -17.45
N VAL A 360 -18.87 49.18 -17.84
CA VAL A 360 -17.95 50.33 -17.70
C VAL A 360 -18.46 51.55 -18.45
N GLN A 361 -18.90 51.38 -19.70
CA GLN A 361 -19.46 52.49 -20.49
C GLN A 361 -20.71 53.10 -19.84
N THR A 362 -21.57 52.26 -19.26
CA THR A 362 -22.76 52.70 -18.53
C THR A 362 -22.37 53.51 -17.30
N GLN A 363 -21.37 53.07 -16.54
CA GLN A 363 -20.86 53.80 -15.38
C GLN A 363 -20.28 55.17 -15.75
N VAL A 364 -19.52 55.26 -16.85
CA VAL A 364 -18.99 56.53 -17.36
C VAL A 364 -20.13 57.47 -17.76
N THR A 365 -21.10 56.96 -18.52
CA THR A 365 -22.26 57.76 -18.97
C THR A 365 -23.08 58.28 -17.78
N LEU A 366 -23.25 57.47 -16.73
CA LEU A 366 -23.90 57.89 -15.50
C LEU A 366 -23.08 58.97 -14.76
N GLN A 367 -21.76 58.85 -14.70
CA GLN A 367 -20.89 59.89 -14.13
C GLN A 367 -21.00 61.20 -14.91
N ASP A 368 -20.98 61.16 -16.24
CA ASP A 368 -21.11 62.34 -17.09
C ASP A 368 -22.48 63.02 -16.89
N LEU A 369 -23.56 62.24 -16.81
CA LEU A 369 -24.90 62.74 -16.53
C LEU A 369 -24.98 63.41 -15.13
N VAL A 370 -24.39 62.78 -14.12
CA VAL A 370 -24.30 63.33 -12.76
C VAL A 370 -23.50 64.64 -12.77
N GLY A 371 -22.39 64.69 -13.51
CA GLY A 371 -21.59 65.90 -13.71
C GLY A 371 -22.39 67.02 -14.37
N PHE A 372 -23.07 66.72 -15.47
CA PHE A 372 -23.94 67.67 -16.18
C PHE A 372 -25.07 68.20 -15.31
N MET A 373 -25.73 67.33 -14.54
CA MET A 373 -26.79 67.72 -13.60
C MET A 373 -26.27 68.63 -12.49
N LYS A 374 -25.07 68.36 -11.98
CA LYS A 374 -24.40 69.20 -10.99
C LYS A 374 -24.07 70.59 -11.54
N GLU A 375 -23.58 70.67 -12.77
CA GLU A 375 -23.22 71.94 -13.45
C GLU A 375 -24.44 72.79 -13.81
N LYS A 376 -25.51 72.17 -14.33
CA LYS A 376 -26.71 72.90 -14.81
C LYS A 376 -27.71 73.27 -13.72
N PHE A 377 -27.82 72.47 -12.66
CA PHE A 377 -28.90 72.61 -11.68
C PHE A 377 -28.41 72.78 -10.23
N GLY A 378 -27.10 72.75 -9.97
CA GLY A 378 -26.54 73.00 -8.63
C GLY A 378 -26.96 72.01 -7.54
N ALA A 379 -27.49 70.84 -7.92
CA ALA A 379 -28.01 69.84 -6.98
C ALA A 379 -26.92 68.83 -6.61
N GLU A 380 -26.51 68.81 -5.33
CA GLU A 380 -25.77 67.69 -4.76
C GLU A 380 -26.71 66.50 -4.57
N PHE A 381 -26.60 65.49 -5.43
CA PHE A 381 -27.21 64.19 -5.18
C PHE A 381 -26.34 63.40 -4.20
N PRO A 382 -26.92 62.79 -3.15
CA PRO A 382 -26.15 62.05 -2.16
C PRO A 382 -25.55 60.82 -2.83
N VAL A 383 -24.22 60.73 -2.78
CA VAL A 383 -23.44 59.58 -3.23
C VAL A 383 -23.91 58.35 -2.44
N GLY A 384 -24.47 57.38 -3.17
CA GLY A 384 -24.89 56.10 -2.61
C GLY A 384 -23.74 55.39 -1.90
N ARG A 385 -24.06 54.78 -0.76
CA ARG A 385 -23.18 53.94 0.05
C ARG A 385 -22.28 53.05 -0.81
N SER A 386 -21.01 52.99 -0.42
CA SER A 386 -20.03 52.01 -0.87
C SER A 386 -20.60 50.58 -0.85
N PRO A 387 -20.25 49.72 -1.82
CA PRO A 387 -20.71 48.34 -1.82
C PRO A 387 -20.15 47.60 -0.60
N PRO A 388 -20.91 46.68 0.02
CA PRO A 388 -20.40 45.87 1.11
C PRO A 388 -19.30 44.95 0.58
N THR A 389 -18.19 44.90 1.32
CA THR A 389 -17.10 43.95 1.14
C THR A 389 -17.63 42.51 1.16
N PRO A 390 -17.15 41.62 0.28
CA PRO A 390 -17.56 40.23 0.30
C PRO A 390 -17.03 39.54 1.58
N PRO A 391 -17.79 38.60 2.17
CA PRO A 391 -17.33 37.86 3.34
C PRO A 391 -16.16 36.95 2.96
N GLU A 392 -15.12 36.97 3.79
CA GLU A 392 -14.03 36.01 3.75
C GLU A 392 -14.58 34.59 3.98
N THR A 393 -14.27 33.68 3.06
CA THR A 393 -14.30 32.23 3.26
C THR A 393 -13.06 31.60 2.68
#